data_AF-A0A0D8I8G5-F1
#
_entry.id   AF-A0A0D8I8G5-F1
#
_cell.length_a   1.000
_cell.length_b   1.000
_cell.length_c   1.000
_cell.angle_alpha   90.00
_cell.angle_beta   90.00
_cell.angle_gamma   90.00
#
_symmetry.space_group_name_H-M   'P 1'
#
loop_
_entity.id
_entity.type
_entity.pdbx_description
1 polymer ?
#
loop_
_entity_poly.entity_id
_entity_poly.type
_entity_poly.pdbx_seq_one_letter_code
_entity_poly.pdbx_strand_id
1 'polypeptide(L)' 'MTKLKLNIMMEGLIATAVEKIYVLGWEDAQEDVKKIIDMVNDLEMFWDEDEKLTGVDWGMKIAEAVEKARN' A
#
# COMPACT_ATOMS: atom_id res chain seq x y z
N MET A 1 10.08 -13.51 -5.88
CA MET A 1 9.28 -13.21 -4.67
C MET A 1 8.49 -14.46 -4.25
N THR A 2 8.11 -14.64 -2.97
CA THR A 2 7.13 -15.66 -2.55
C THR A 2 5.84 -14.98 -2.10
N LYS A 3 4.69 -15.67 -2.19
CA LYS A 3 3.39 -15.13 -1.75
C LYS A 3 3.45 -14.54 -0.33
N LEU A 4 4.00 -15.30 0.61
CA LEU A 4 4.12 -14.84 2.00
C LEU A 4 4.96 -13.56 2.13
N LYS A 5 6.12 -13.50 1.44
CA LYS A 5 7.01 -12.32 1.52
C LYS A 5 6.37 -11.09 0.88
N LEU A 6 5.67 -11.25 -0.25
CA LEU A 6 4.95 -10.17 -0.91
C LEU A 6 3.84 -9.63 0.00
N ASN A 7 3.00 -10.51 0.53
CA ASN A 7 1.91 -10.12 1.42
C ASN A 7 2.42 -9.35 2.64
N ILE A 8 3.44 -9.86 3.33
CA ILE A 8 4.01 -9.17 4.51
C ILE A 8 4.52 -7.78 4.15
N MET A 9 5.22 -7.66 3.02
CA MET A 9 5.74 -6.37 2.55
C MET A 9 4.61 -5.40 2.21
N MET A 10 3.60 -5.83 1.44
CA MET A 10 2.49 -4.97 1.04
C MET A 10 1.64 -4.51 2.24
N GLU A 11 1.34 -5.42 3.18
CA GLU A 11 0.66 -5.07 4.44
C GLU A 11 1.48 -4.06 5.26
N GLY A 12 2.81 -4.22 5.30
CA GLY A 12 3.72 -3.28 5.97
C GLY A 12 3.70 -1.88 5.34
N LEU A 13 3.68 -1.80 4.00
CA LEU A 13 3.57 -0.53 3.28
C LEU A 13 2.23 0.16 3.56
N ILE A 14 1.12 -0.59 3.50
CA ILE A 14 -0.22 -0.07 3.82
C ILE A 14 -0.27 0.45 5.26
N ALA A 15 0.22 -0.34 6.22
CA ALA A 15 0.28 0.07 7.62
C ALA A 15 1.13 1.35 7.80
N THR A 16 2.22 1.48 7.04
CA THR A 16 3.07 2.68 7.08
C THR A 16 2.35 3.91 6.54
N ALA A 17 1.59 3.78 5.44
CA ALA A 17 0.79 4.88 4.89
C ALA A 17 -0.29 5.34 5.89
N VAL A 18 -0.98 4.39 6.53
CA VAL A 18 -2.00 4.69 7.55
C VAL A 18 -1.36 5.39 8.77
N GLU A 19 -0.23 4.89 9.27
CA GLU A 19 0.45 5.49 10.42
C GLU A 19 0.96 6.90 10.12
N LYS A 20 1.47 7.15 8.90
CA LYS A 20 1.84 8.50 8.45
C LYS A 20 0.67 9.48 8.58
N ILE A 21 -0.54 9.06 8.19
CA ILE A 21 -1.75 9.88 8.30
C ILE A 21 -2.11 10.13 9.77
N TYR A 22 -2.07 9.12 10.62
CA TYR A 22 -2.41 9.28 12.05
C TYR A 22 -1.40 10.12 12.82
N VAL A 23 -0.11 10.05 12.48
CA VAL A 23 0.95 10.77 13.20
C VAL A 23 1.08 12.22 12.72
N LEU A 24 1.00 12.45 11.41
CA LEU A 24 1.24 13.77 10.82
C LEU A 24 -0.06 14.55 10.53
N GLY A 25 -1.18 13.85 10.40
CA GLY A 25 -2.40 14.40 9.79
C GLY A 25 -2.34 14.33 8.25
N TRP A 26 -3.52 14.35 7.61
CA TRP A 26 -3.63 14.16 6.16
C TRP A 26 -2.84 15.19 5.35
N GLU A 27 -2.93 16.47 5.70
CA GLU A 27 -2.27 17.56 4.94
C GLU A 27 -0.76 17.34 4.84
N ASP A 28 -0.11 16.99 5.95
CA ASP A 28 1.33 16.78 6.00
C ASP A 28 1.76 15.39 5.49
N ALA A 29 0.87 14.39 5.54
CA ALA A 29 1.17 13.02 5.11
C ALA A 29 1.01 12.78 3.60
N GLN A 30 0.28 13.65 2.87
CA GLN A 30 -0.14 13.41 1.49
C GLN A 30 0.98 12.98 0.53
N GLU A 31 2.13 13.67 0.56
CA GLU A 31 3.24 13.36 -0.36
C GLU A 31 3.85 12.00 -0.07
N ASP A 32 4.02 11.66 1.22
CA ASP A 32 4.56 10.37 1.63
C ASP A 32 3.59 9.23 1.31
N VAL A 33 2.30 9.43 1.57
CA VAL A 33 1.25 8.46 1.24
C VAL A 33 1.21 8.20 -0.27
N LYS A 34 1.33 9.26 -1.09
CA LYS A 34 1.41 9.10 -2.55
C LYS A 34 2.60 8.23 -2.97
N LYS A 35 3.79 8.49 -2.44
CA LYS A 35 4.99 7.68 -2.73
C LYS A 35 4.81 6.21 -2.34
N ILE A 36 4.11 5.94 -1.23
CA ILE A 36 3.83 4.58 -0.79
C ILE A 36 2.81 3.90 -1.71
N ILE A 37 1.76 4.61 -2.16
CA ILE A 37 0.80 4.09 -3.15
C ILE A 37 1.51 3.75 -4.46
N ASP A 38 2.34 4.65 -4.97
CA ASP A 38 3.12 4.43 -6.19
C ASP A 38 4.02 3.20 -6.03
N MET A 39 4.70 3.06 -4.87
CA MET A 39 5.52 1.89 -4.55
C MET A 39 4.73 0.58 -4.49
N VAL A 40 3.51 0.59 -3.91
CA VAL A 40 2.65 -0.60 -3.85
C VAL A 40 2.25 -1.05 -5.26
N ASN A 41 1.80 -0.11 -6.10
CA ASN A 41 1.41 -0.41 -7.48
C ASN A 41 2.61 -0.93 -8.30
N ASP A 42 3.77 -0.30 -8.17
CA ASP A 42 4.99 -0.71 -8.86
C ASP A 42 5.43 -2.13 -8.44
N LEU A 43 5.38 -2.44 -7.14
CA LEU A 43 5.76 -3.75 -6.63
C LEU A 43 4.75 -4.84 -6.99
N GLU A 44 3.47 -4.51 -7.06
CA GLU A 44 2.41 -5.40 -7.54
C GLU A 44 2.64 -5.73 -9.01
N MET A 45 2.79 -4.72 -9.87
CA MET A 45 3.10 -4.92 -11.29
C MET A 45 4.42 -5.68 -11.49
N PHE A 46 5.45 -5.42 -10.70
CA PHE A 46 6.75 -6.06 -10.88
C PHE A 46 6.78 -7.53 -10.44
N TRP A 47 6.07 -7.88 -9.37
CA TRP A 47 6.13 -9.23 -8.78
C TRP A 47 4.91 -10.11 -9.01
N ASP A 48 3.76 -9.53 -9.35
CA ASP A 48 2.46 -10.20 -9.48
C ASP A 48 1.64 -9.66 -10.67
N GLU A 49 2.30 -9.30 -11.78
CA GLU A 49 1.64 -8.75 -12.99
C GLU A 49 0.49 -9.63 -13.50
N ASP A 50 0.63 -10.95 -13.38
CA ASP A 50 -0.38 -11.91 -13.84
C ASP A 50 -1.42 -12.30 -12.78
N GLU A 51 -1.37 -11.64 -11.62
CA GLU A 51 -2.23 -11.80 -10.44
C GLU A 51 -2.24 -13.21 -9.83
N LYS A 52 -1.31 -14.09 -10.21
CA LYS A 52 -1.29 -15.49 -9.75
C LYS A 52 -0.55 -15.70 -8.44
N LEU A 53 0.31 -14.77 -8.03
CA LEU A 53 1.14 -14.92 -6.84
C LEU A 53 0.31 -14.70 -5.57
N THR A 54 -0.51 -13.65 -5.52
CA THR A 54 -1.29 -13.30 -4.32
C THR A 54 -2.79 -13.43 -4.54
N GLY A 55 -3.30 -13.02 -5.71
CA GLY A 55 -4.72 -12.86 -6.00
C GLY A 55 -5.37 -11.72 -5.21
N VAL A 56 -4.57 -10.73 -4.79
CA VAL A 56 -5.01 -9.54 -4.04
C VAL A 56 -4.70 -8.33 -4.90
N ASP A 57 -5.69 -7.48 -5.11
CA ASP A 57 -5.52 -6.15 -5.70
C ASP A 57 -4.96 -5.21 -4.61
N TRP A 58 -3.64 -5.04 -4.59
CA TRP A 58 -2.94 -4.27 -3.56
C TRP A 58 -3.16 -2.77 -3.74
N GLY A 59 -3.23 -2.29 -4.98
CA GLY A 59 -3.59 -0.92 -5.31
C GLY A 59 -4.96 -0.51 -4.76
N MET A 60 -5.99 -1.34 -4.93
CA MET A 60 -7.31 -1.12 -4.35
C MET A 60 -7.26 -1.18 -2.81
N LYS A 61 -6.52 -2.15 -2.27
CA LYS A 61 -6.43 -2.33 -0.81
C LYS A 61 -5.79 -1.11 -0.11
N ILE A 62 -4.70 -0.55 -0.66
CA ILE A 62 -4.09 0.66 -0.09
C ILE A 62 -5.01 1.87 -0.23
N ALA A 63 -5.69 2.02 -1.37
CA ALA A 63 -6.62 3.14 -1.58
C ALA A 63 -7.75 3.14 -0.53
N GLU A 64 -8.35 1.97 -0.25
CA GLU A 64 -9.36 1.83 0.80
C GLU A 64 -8.83 2.15 2.19
N ALA A 65 -7.62 1.70 2.51
CA ALA A 65 -7.00 1.92 3.82
C ALA A 65 -6.70 3.41 4.05
N VAL A 66 -6.16 4.09 3.03
CA VAL A 66 -5.88 5.53 3.06
C VAL A 66 -7.17 6.34 3.17
N GLU A 67 -8.20 6.00 2.41
CA GLU A 67 -9.50 6.69 2.50
C GLU A 67 -10.13 6.55 3.89
N LYS A 68 -10.05 5.36 4.50
CA LYS A 68 -10.53 5.12 5.87
C LYS A 68 -9.73 5.91 6.90
N ALA A 69 -8.42 6.07 6.73
CA ALA A 69 -7.56 6.77 7.68
C ALA A 69 -7.66 8.31 7.56
N ARG A 70 -8.06 8.82 6.40
CA ARG A 70 -8.26 10.26 6.17
C ARG A 70 -9.55 10.79 6.80
N ASN A 71 -10.58 9.96 6.91
CA ASN A 71 -11.90 10.31 7.45
C ASN A 71 -11.95 10.19 8.97
#